data_AF-A0A327KVJ8-F1
#
_entry.id   AF-A0A327KVJ8-F1
#
_cell.length_a   1.000
_cell.length_b   1.000
_cell.length_c   1.000
_cell.angle_alpha   90.00
_cell.angle_beta   90.00
_cell.angle_gamma   90.00
#
_symmetry.space_group_name_H-M   'P 1'
#
loop_
_entity.id
_entity.type
_entity.pdbx_description
1 polymer ?
#
loop_
_entity_poly.entity_id
_entity_poly.type
_entity_poly.pdbx_seq_one_letter_code
_entity_poly.pdbx_strand_id
1 'polypeptide(L)'
;ATFSGGEQQRINIARGFLPERPILLLDEPTASLDAANRTRVVELIGEKKRRGTAVVAVVHDEDVRRKIADRVVDVTTFTSPSET
;
A
#
# COMPACT_ATOMS: atom_id res chain seq x y z
N ALA A 1 -7.42 -2.32 -15.38
CA ALA A 1 -6.42 -3.04 -16.17
C ALA A 1 -5.60 -3.90 -15.21
N THR A 2 -5.60 -5.21 -15.38
CA THR A 2 -4.92 -6.12 -14.45
C THR A 2 -3.47 -6.25 -14.89
N PHE A 3 -2.56 -5.62 -14.14
CA PHE A 3 -1.13 -5.80 -14.34
C PHE A 3 -0.77 -7.28 -14.19
N SER A 4 0.08 -7.81 -15.08
CA SER A 4 0.67 -9.14 -14.94
C SER A 4 1.56 -9.21 -13.70
N GLY A 5 1.79 -10.42 -13.16
CA GLY A 5 2.64 -10.60 -11.97
C GLY A 5 4.05 -10.02 -12.14
N GLY A 6 4.61 -10.06 -13.36
CA GLY A 6 5.91 -9.44 -13.67
C GLY A 6 5.87 -7.90 -13.73
N GLU A 7 4.75 -7.30 -14.13
CA GLU A 7 4.58 -5.84 -14.11
C GLU A 7 4.41 -5.32 -12.69
N GLN A 8 3.66 -6.03 -11.86
CA GLN A 8 3.53 -5.71 -10.44
C GLN A 8 4.88 -5.81 -9.72
N GLN A 9 5.69 -6.82 -10.02
CA GLN A 9 7.05 -6.94 -9.50
C GLN A 9 7.92 -5.73 -9.88
N ARG A 10 7.86 -5.27 -11.14
CA ARG A 10 8.61 -4.08 -11.59
C ARG A 10 8.15 -2.80 -10.90
N ILE A 11 6.84 -2.61 -10.71
CA ILE A 11 6.30 -1.46 -9.97
C ILE A 11 6.80 -1.45 -8.52
N ASN A 12 6.86 -2.61 -7.86
CA ASN A 12 7.33 -2.69 -6.47
C ASN A 12 8.81 -2.39 -6.32
N ILE A 13 9.63 -2.89 -7.25
CA ILE A 13 11.05 -2.54 -7.32
C ILE A 13 11.18 -1.02 -7.50
N ALA A 14 10.42 -0.43 -8.44
CA ALA A 14 10.44 1.01 -8.68
C ALA A 14 10.07 1.83 -7.44
N ARG A 15 9.18 1.36 -6.55
CA ARG A 15 8.86 2.05 -5.28
C ARG A 15 10.06 2.24 -4.36
N GLY A 16 10.99 1.28 -4.32
CA GLY A 16 12.23 1.41 -3.57
C GLY A 16 13.14 2.50 -4.13
N PHE A 17 13.15 2.66 -5.46
CA PHE A 17 13.94 3.65 -6.18
C PHE A 17 13.25 5.00 -6.35
N LEU A 18 12.01 5.18 -5.85
CA LEU A 18 11.33 6.47 -5.95
C LEU A 18 12.15 7.54 -5.19
N PRO A 19 12.29 8.75 -5.78
CA PRO A 19 12.90 9.88 -5.09
C PRO A 19 12.17 10.17 -3.77
N GLU A 20 12.84 10.85 -2.84
CA GLU A 20 12.20 11.25 -1.59
C GLU A 20 10.99 12.14 -1.89
N ARG A 21 9.80 11.58 -1.65
CA ARG A 21 8.55 12.33 -1.71
C ARG A 21 8.07 12.54 -0.28
N PRO A 22 7.48 13.72 0.01
CA PRO A 22 6.93 13.98 1.33
C PRO A 22 5.73 13.07 1.63
N ILE A 23 5.01 12.64 0.58
CA ILE A 23 3.82 11.79 0.69
C ILE A 23 3.87 10.68 -0.37
N LEU A 24 3.51 9.46 0.03
CA LEU A 24 3.32 8.30 -0.82
C LEU A 24 1.85 7.85 -0.76
N LEU A 25 1.19 7.84 -1.92
CA LEU A 25 -0.18 7.33 -2.08
C LEU A 25 -0.10 5.95 -2.73
N LEU A 26 -0.69 4.94 -2.08
CA LEU A 26 -0.67 3.56 -2.53
C LEU A 26 -2.08 3.02 -2.64
N ASP A 27 -2.43 2.54 -3.83
CA ASP A 27 -3.67 1.81 -4.05
C ASP A 27 -3.34 0.32 -4.20
N GLU A 28 -3.87 -0.48 -3.28
CA GLU A 28 -3.63 -1.92 -3.14
C GLU A 28 -2.18 -2.36 -3.43
N PRO A 29 -1.19 -1.89 -2.66
CA PRO A 29 0.22 -2.03 -2.99
C PRO A 29 0.73 -3.48 -3.08
N THR A 30 -0.03 -4.44 -2.56
CA THR A 30 0.31 -5.86 -2.46
C THR A 30 -0.60 -6.77 -3.27
N ALA A 31 -1.49 -6.21 -4.09
CA ALA A 31 -2.38 -6.98 -4.95
C ALA A 31 -1.59 -7.88 -5.92
N SER A 32 -2.07 -9.11 -6.07
CA SER A 32 -1.53 -10.19 -6.92
C SER A 32 -0.02 -10.52 -6.76
N LEU A 33 0.58 -10.12 -5.63
CA LEU A 33 1.91 -10.55 -5.24
C LEU A 33 1.90 -11.85 -4.44
N ASP A 34 2.93 -12.66 -4.65
CA ASP A 34 3.27 -13.74 -3.73
C ASP A 34 3.71 -13.21 -2.34
N ALA A 35 3.82 -14.12 -1.38
CA ALA A 35 4.14 -13.79 0.02
C ALA A 35 5.51 -13.12 0.19
N ALA A 36 6.52 -13.52 -0.61
CA ALA A 36 7.87 -12.96 -0.52
C ALA A 36 7.90 -11.51 -1.02
N ASN A 37 7.31 -11.26 -2.19
CA ASN A 37 7.19 -9.93 -2.77
C ASN A 37 6.33 -9.00 -1.91
N ARG A 38 5.25 -9.51 -1.33
CA ARG A 38 4.42 -8.75 -0.37
C ARG A 38 5.23 -8.31 0.85
N THR A 39 6.04 -9.19 1.41
CA THR A 39 6.92 -8.87 2.55
C THR A 39 7.89 -7.75 2.18
N ARG A 40 8.50 -7.84 1.00
CA ARG A 40 9.43 -6.81 0.52
C ARG A 40 8.76 -5.44 0.30
N VAL A 41 7.53 -5.41 -0.21
CA VAL A 41 6.76 -4.17 -0.33
C VAL A 41 6.50 -3.53 1.03
N VAL A 42 6.11 -4.34 2.03
CA VAL A 42 5.89 -3.86 3.40
C VAL A 42 7.18 -3.29 4.00
N GLU A 43 8.32 -3.95 3.81
CA GLU A 43 9.63 -3.47 4.25
C GLU A 43 9.97 -2.09 3.64
N LEU A 44 9.81 -1.94 2.32
CA LEU A 44 10.07 -0.68 1.61
C LEU A 44 9.16 0.46 2.10
N ILE A 45 7.89 0.18 2.33
CA ILE A 45 6.96 1.16 2.91
C ILE A 45 7.44 1.57 4.30
N GLY A 46 7.83 0.60 5.13
CA GLY A 46 8.38 0.86 6.46
C GLY A 46 9.65 1.71 6.44
N GLU A 47 10.56 1.47 5.49
CA GLU A 47 11.76 2.29 5.30
C GLU A 47 11.43 3.74 4.95
N LYS A 48 10.49 3.96 4.02
CA LYS A 48 10.05 5.31 3.64
C LYS A 48 9.40 6.04 4.81
N LYS A 49 8.54 5.36 5.58
CA LYS A 49 7.95 5.91 6.82
C LYS A 49 9.03 6.33 7.82
N ARG A 50 10.04 5.48 8.06
CA ARG A 50 11.15 5.80 8.97
C ARG A 50 11.97 7.01 8.53
N ARG A 51 12.01 7.31 7.23
CA ARG A 51 12.64 8.51 6.67
C ARG A 51 11.75 9.76 6.71
N GLY A 52 10.55 9.67 7.29
CA GLY A 52 9.62 10.80 7.44
C GLY A 52 8.63 10.98 6.30
N THR A 53 8.56 10.05 5.33
CA THR A 53 7.51 10.09 4.30
C THR A 53 6.16 9.72 4.92
N ALA A 54 5.16 10.58 4.76
CA ALA A 54 3.79 10.25 5.08
C ALA A 54 3.25 9.22 4.07
N VAL A 55 2.54 8.20 4.55
CA VAL A 55 1.98 7.15 3.69
C VAL A 55 0.47 7.10 3.87
N VAL A 56 -0.25 7.17 2.76
CA VAL A 56 -1.69 6.88 2.68
C VAL A 56 -1.85 5.68 1.77
N ALA A 57 -2.41 4.60 2.31
CA ALA A 57 -2.55 3.35 1.58
C ALA A 57 -3.97 2.81 1.69
N VAL A 58 -4.52 2.36 0.56
CA VAL A 58 -5.73 1.54 0.49
C VAL A 58 -5.29 0.08 0.51
N VAL A 59 -5.74 -0.68 1.50
CA VAL A 59 -5.36 -2.09 1.70
C VAL A 59 -6.59 -2.90 2.10
N HIS A 60 -6.81 -4.03 1.42
CA HIS A 60 -7.82 -5.01 1.81
C HIS A 60 -7.23 -6.13 2.68
N ASP A 61 -5.91 -6.32 2.66
CA ASP A 61 -5.24 -7.37 3.41
C ASP A 61 -4.94 -6.94 4.86
N GLU A 62 -5.44 -7.70 5.81
CA GLU A 62 -5.33 -7.35 7.22
C GLU A 62 -3.89 -7.46 7.76
N ASP A 63 -3.11 -8.44 7.32
CA ASP A 63 -1.73 -8.62 7.76
C ASP A 63 -0.85 -7.46 7.29
N VAL A 64 -1.04 -7.02 6.04
CA VAL A 64 -0.36 -5.84 5.51
C VAL A 64 -0.79 -4.59 6.28
N ARG A 65 -2.10 -4.40 6.48
CA ARG A 65 -2.66 -3.26 7.25
C ARG A 65 -2.01 -3.16 8.63
N ARG A 66 -1.97 -4.26 9.39
CA ARG A 66 -1.37 -4.31 10.74
C ARG A 66 0.11 -3.93 10.75
N LYS A 67 0.85 -4.21 9.66
CA LYS A 67 2.30 -3.93 9.57
C LYS A 67 2.61 -2.49 9.17
N ILE A 68 1.75 -1.83 8.39
CA ILE A 68 2.06 -0.51 7.82
C ILE A 68 1.26 0.65 8.40
N ALA A 69 0.07 0.39 8.97
CA ALA A 69 -0.82 1.46 9.40
C ALA A 69 -0.52 1.92 10.82
N ASP A 70 -0.27 3.23 10.99
CA ASP A 70 -0.29 3.86 12.32
C ASP A 70 -1.71 4.24 12.74
N ARG A 71 -2.57 4.50 11.74
CA ARG A 71 -3.98 4.86 11.90
C ARG A 71 -4.80 4.16 10.82
N VAL A 72 -5.99 3.71 11.18
CA VAL A 72 -6.95 3.11 10.24
C VAL A 72 -8.15 4.04 10.14
N VAL A 73 -8.55 4.34 8.91
CA VAL A 73 -9.79 5.06 8.60
C VAL A 73 -10.71 4.06 7.93
N ASP A 74 -11.88 3.84 8.52
CA ASP A 74 -12.92 3.04 7.90
C ASP A 74 -13.64 3.89 6.86
N VAL A 75 -13.50 3.53 5.58
CA VAL A 75 -14.10 4.29 4.49
C VAL A 75 -15.60 4.05 4.36
N THR A 76 -16.14 2.97 4.94
CA THR A 76 -17.59 2.70 4.86
C THR A 76 -18.40 3.71 5.66
N THR A 77 -17.77 4.43 6.60
CA THR A 77 -18.45 5.50 7.34
C THR A 77 -18.81 6.71 6.47
N PHE A 78 -18.24 6.81 5.26
CA PHE A 78 -18.53 7.91 4.32
C PHE A 78 -19.59 7.55 3.27
N THR A 79 -20.13 6.32 3.29
CA THR A 79 -21.20 5.95 2.37
C THR A 79 -22.52 6.50 2.87
N SER A 80 -23.27 7.23 2.02
CA SER A 80 -24.64 7.63 2.35
C SER A 80 -25.46 6.39 2.72
N PRO A 81 -26.31 6.45 3.77
CA PRO A 81 -27.24 5.37 4.04
C PRO A 81 -28.05 5.12 2.77
N SER A 82 -28.04 3.88 2.29
CA SER A 82 -28.78 3.50 1.09
C SER A 82 -30.24 3.86 1.32
N GLU A 83 -30.76 4.82 0.55
CA GLU A 83 -32.19 5.14 0.55
C GLU A 83 -32.92 3.86 0.16
N THR A 84 -33.70 3.34 1.10
CA THR A 84 -34.56 2.17 0.93
C THR A 84 -35.83 2.58 0.20
#